data_AF-A0A494VLK0-F1
#
_entry.id   AF-A0A494VLK0-F1
#
_cell.length_a   1.000
_cell.length_b   1.000
_cell.length_c   1.000
_cell.angle_alpha   90.00
_cell.angle_beta   90.00
_cell.angle_gamma   90.00
#
_symmetry.space_group_name_H-M   'P 1'
#
loop_
_entity.id
_entity.type
_entity.pdbx_description
1 polymer ?
#
loop_
_entity_poly.entity_id
_entity_poly.type
_entity_poly.pdbx_seq_one_letter_code
_entity_poly.pdbx_strand_id
1 'polypeptide(L)'
;MNWKNTEKAIYAAVNNQAQQFALKDTAEYPLAFNVDMPTSYAFNNGNLSFKFTDFVCSDLRDVQLISDACVKTGDQVSIRLMLDKITLKGRYTINAKMAHKITMDTAGNMLDFEDERDLLQAAGADSGRKDTLSADEQRAFAANAQDQEKRLMDTPAGRELMKTYREHNEIYNEVFNTNPAARRSWYANGATAAMARDTDFALKTEGVVVNSPTKTYGVKNTSYNANAILQQLNIFSNTLIADPDFDITDPDSKPDPDSKYYKAAAAALSFGKAVDLNTHNNDKNINPLTANQVYDHVNNSNAMLPPVTVEEVMNVFSQANGKGGADEAEGKGWIVLDEEQRKLVRMWQTEAIQRKAFDPNMAATVLWEGECGAEIINTTVDVELSINEAAQQITIDKTSVSLPTFEFDIDDSSWTGKAAEVIRERVSQLYFIKSLISRQIEQGIQTVINQSVLTALQAS
;
A
#
# COMPACT_ATOMS: atom_id res chain seq x y z
N MET A 1 -47.68 12.52 42.97
CA MET A 1 -47.04 11.32 42.40
C MET A 1 -46.39 10.55 43.54
N ASN A 2 -46.59 9.23 43.64
CA ASN A 2 -45.96 8.42 44.69
C ASN A 2 -44.64 7.85 44.16
N TRP A 3 -43.54 8.51 44.48
CA TRP A 3 -42.21 8.17 43.98
C TRP A 3 -41.76 6.75 44.33
N LYS A 4 -42.14 6.21 45.49
CA LYS A 4 -41.82 4.82 45.87
C LYS A 4 -42.53 3.79 45.00
N ASN A 5 -43.76 4.08 44.57
CA ASN A 5 -44.49 3.20 43.65
C ASN A 5 -43.93 3.32 42.24
N THR A 6 -43.59 4.54 41.81
CA THR A 6 -42.92 4.80 40.52
C THR A 6 -41.57 4.10 40.43
N GLU A 7 -40.76 4.14 41.48
CA GLU A 7 -39.48 3.41 41.58
C GLU A 7 -39.70 1.91 41.39
N LYS A 8 -40.62 1.30 42.13
CA LYS A 8 -40.93 -0.14 41.98
C LYS A 8 -41.42 -0.51 40.59
N ALA A 9 -42.24 0.35 39.98
CA ALA A 9 -42.76 0.14 38.63
C ALA A 9 -41.66 0.25 37.57
N ILE A 10 -40.77 1.25 37.68
CA ILE A 10 -39.61 1.43 36.79
C ILE A 10 -38.64 0.26 36.95
N TYR A 11 -38.31 -0.12 38.19
CA TYR A 11 -37.45 -1.27 38.48
C TYR A 11 -38.01 -2.57 37.87
N ALA A 12 -39.31 -2.82 38.04
CA ALA A 12 -39.96 -3.98 37.42
C ALA A 12 -39.96 -3.90 35.89
N ALA A 13 -40.17 -2.72 35.30
CA ALA A 13 -40.17 -2.52 33.86
C ALA A 13 -38.77 -2.73 33.24
N VAL A 14 -37.71 -2.21 33.88
CA VAL A 14 -36.32 -2.43 33.45
C VAL A 14 -35.96 -3.91 33.53
N ASN A 15 -36.34 -4.58 34.62
CA ASN A 15 -36.08 -6.03 34.78
C ASN A 15 -36.86 -6.90 33.78
N ASN A 16 -38.05 -6.47 33.37
CA ASN A 16 -38.88 -7.16 32.37
C ASN A 16 -38.44 -6.86 30.93
N GLN A 17 -37.73 -5.76 30.70
CA GLN A 17 -37.11 -5.46 29.41
C GLN A 17 -35.79 -6.21 29.21
N ALA A 18 -35.25 -6.12 28.00
CA ALA A 18 -33.94 -6.67 27.66
C ALA A 18 -32.87 -6.07 28.60
N GLN A 19 -32.35 -6.91 29.50
CA GLN A 19 -31.32 -6.57 30.49
C GLN A 19 -29.92 -6.39 29.89
N GLN A 20 -29.85 -6.52 28.57
CA GLN A 20 -28.68 -6.31 27.76
C GLN A 20 -29.10 -5.72 26.41
N PHE A 21 -28.20 -4.97 25.81
CA PHE A 21 -28.34 -4.50 24.43
C PHE A 21 -27.00 -4.61 23.72
N ALA A 22 -27.06 -4.95 22.43
CA ALA A 22 -25.88 -4.99 21.59
C ALA A 22 -25.60 -3.59 21.02
N LEU A 23 -24.32 -3.22 21.00
CA LEU A 23 -23.84 -2.05 20.27
C LEU A 23 -23.58 -2.45 18.82
N LYS A 24 -23.50 -1.46 17.92
CA LYS A 24 -23.13 -1.73 16.54
C LYS A 24 -21.61 -1.90 16.44
N ASP A 25 -21.19 -2.88 15.66
CA ASP A 25 -19.81 -3.01 15.21
C ASP A 25 -19.27 -1.67 14.71
N THR A 26 -18.01 -1.38 15.04
CA THR A 26 -17.37 -0.19 14.51
C THR A 26 -16.92 -0.42 13.08
N ALA A 27 -16.70 0.66 12.34
CA ALA A 27 -15.94 0.58 11.11
C ALA A 27 -14.50 0.14 11.41
N GLU A 28 -13.79 -0.30 10.38
CA GLU A 28 -12.36 -0.54 10.46
C GLU A 28 -11.62 0.82 10.41
N TYR A 29 -10.90 1.13 11.47
CA TYR A 29 -10.16 2.38 11.61
C TYR A 29 -8.68 2.18 11.31
N PRO A 30 -8.05 3.06 10.51
CA PRO A 30 -6.60 3.02 10.33
C PRO A 30 -5.90 3.42 11.63
N LEU A 31 -4.97 2.58 12.11
CA LEU A 31 -4.15 2.88 13.28
C LEU A 31 -2.80 3.48 12.91
N ALA A 32 -2.10 2.85 11.97
CA ALA A 32 -0.76 3.24 11.59
C ALA A 32 -0.44 2.75 10.18
N PHE A 33 0.43 3.50 9.49
CA PHE A 33 0.89 3.17 8.15
C PHE A 33 2.38 2.83 8.20
N ASN A 34 2.82 1.87 7.38
CA ASN A 34 4.23 1.45 7.28
C ASN A 34 4.88 1.08 8.61
N VAL A 35 4.33 0.07 9.26
CA VAL A 35 4.83 -0.47 10.53
C VAL A 35 5.61 -1.75 10.30
N ASP A 36 6.75 -1.89 10.98
CA ASP A 36 7.53 -3.12 11.04
C ASP A 36 6.69 -4.22 11.71
N MET A 37 6.39 -5.29 10.98
CA MET A 37 5.62 -6.42 11.49
C MET A 37 6.47 -7.34 12.38
N PRO A 38 5.86 -8.15 13.26
CA PRO A 38 6.57 -9.18 14.01
C PRO A 38 7.32 -10.15 13.09
N THR A 39 8.50 -10.62 13.50
CA THR A 39 9.38 -11.49 12.69
C THR A 39 8.76 -12.81 12.24
N SER A 40 7.69 -13.25 12.91
CA SER A 40 6.93 -14.46 12.57
C SER A 40 5.73 -14.21 11.65
N TYR A 41 5.48 -12.96 11.25
CA TYR A 41 4.34 -12.59 10.41
C TYR A 41 4.65 -12.72 8.91
N ALA A 42 3.61 -12.80 8.09
CA ALA A 42 3.73 -13.15 6.67
C ALA A 42 4.52 -12.13 5.81
N PHE A 43 4.68 -10.90 6.27
CA PHE A 43 5.42 -9.83 5.60
C PHE A 43 6.08 -8.90 6.61
N ASN A 44 7.15 -8.21 6.22
CA ASN A 44 7.97 -7.40 7.14
C ASN A 44 7.41 -5.99 7.41
N ASN A 45 6.56 -5.44 6.53
CA ASN A 45 6.02 -4.08 6.67
C ASN A 45 4.56 -4.01 6.22
N GLY A 46 3.74 -3.27 6.98
CA GLY A 46 2.30 -3.18 6.72
C GLY A 46 1.60 -1.99 7.33
N ASN A 47 0.41 -1.71 6.83
CA ASN A 47 -0.55 -0.80 7.44
C ASN A 47 -1.39 -1.58 8.45
N LEU A 48 -1.62 -0.97 9.60
CA LEU A 48 -2.40 -1.51 10.70
C LEU A 48 -3.76 -0.84 10.76
N SER A 49 -4.79 -1.65 10.94
CA SER A 49 -6.15 -1.20 11.19
C SER A 49 -6.75 -1.92 12.38
N PHE A 50 -7.84 -1.38 12.89
CA PHE A 50 -8.46 -1.84 14.11
C PHE A 50 -9.98 -1.76 14.02
N LYS A 51 -10.67 -2.75 14.59
CA LYS A 51 -12.14 -2.80 14.67
C LYS A 51 -12.57 -3.37 16.02
N PHE A 52 -13.68 -2.86 16.57
CA PHE A 52 -14.43 -3.53 17.63
C PHE A 52 -15.67 -4.24 17.08
N THR A 53 -15.96 -5.39 17.67
CA THR A 53 -17.08 -6.25 17.31
C THR A 53 -17.74 -6.84 18.54
N ASP A 54 -18.98 -7.30 18.38
CA ASP A 54 -19.71 -8.08 19.40
C ASP A 54 -19.84 -7.39 20.76
N PHE A 55 -19.95 -6.05 20.76
CA PHE A 55 -20.14 -5.32 22.00
C PHE A 55 -21.55 -5.54 22.57
N VAL A 56 -21.60 -5.93 23.83
CA VAL A 56 -22.81 -6.12 24.62
C VAL A 56 -22.68 -5.34 25.93
N CYS A 57 -23.66 -4.46 26.16
CA CYS A 57 -23.88 -3.84 27.46
C CYS A 57 -24.85 -4.71 28.25
N SER A 58 -24.51 -5.00 29.51
CA SER A 58 -25.29 -5.87 30.41
C SER A 58 -25.33 -5.30 31.83
N ASP A 59 -26.04 -5.99 32.72
CA ASP A 59 -26.19 -5.65 34.15
C ASP A 59 -27.00 -4.38 34.47
N LEU A 60 -27.95 -4.02 33.61
CA LEU A 60 -28.83 -2.84 33.80
C LEU A 60 -29.87 -2.98 34.94
N ARG A 61 -29.78 -4.01 35.80
CA ARG A 61 -30.85 -4.41 36.74
C ARG A 61 -30.90 -3.54 37.99
N ASP A 62 -29.78 -2.97 38.39
CA ASP A 62 -29.64 -2.24 39.65
C ASP A 62 -29.90 -0.74 39.45
N VAL A 63 -31.16 -0.43 39.13
CA VAL A 63 -31.65 0.95 38.94
C VAL A 63 -32.20 1.47 40.26
N GLN A 64 -31.66 2.60 40.73
CA GLN A 64 -32.10 3.32 41.91
C GLN A 64 -32.76 4.64 41.51
N LEU A 65 -33.90 4.98 42.12
CA LEU A 65 -34.52 6.29 41.94
C LEU A 65 -33.90 7.28 42.94
N ILE A 66 -33.35 8.38 42.45
CA ILE A 66 -32.87 9.46 43.32
C ILE A 66 -34.06 10.36 43.65
N SER A 67 -34.87 9.95 44.64
CA SER A 67 -36.14 10.60 44.99
C SER A 67 -36.01 12.10 45.26
N ASP A 68 -34.92 12.51 45.91
CA ASP A 68 -34.68 13.90 46.31
C ASP A 68 -34.36 14.82 45.11
N ALA A 69 -34.00 14.23 43.97
CA ALA A 69 -33.77 14.92 42.71
C ALA A 69 -34.96 14.86 41.75
N CYS A 70 -36.03 14.13 42.09
CA CYS A 70 -37.23 14.02 41.27
C CYS A 70 -38.21 15.17 41.55
N VAL A 71 -38.67 15.85 40.50
CA VAL A 71 -39.52 17.03 40.62
C VAL A 71 -40.75 16.89 39.72
N LYS A 72 -41.94 17.21 40.26
CA LYS A 72 -43.16 17.42 39.46
C LYS A 72 -43.57 18.89 39.58
N THR A 73 -43.61 19.60 38.46
CA THR A 73 -44.03 21.01 38.36
C THR A 73 -45.13 21.12 37.31
N GLY A 74 -46.38 21.19 37.75
CA GLY A 74 -47.54 21.13 36.84
C GLY A 74 -47.56 19.80 36.07
N ASP A 75 -47.58 19.90 34.74
CA ASP A 75 -47.60 18.75 33.82
C ASP A 75 -46.21 18.18 33.53
N GLN A 76 -45.15 18.86 33.95
CA GLN A 76 -43.77 18.40 33.76
C GLN A 76 -43.27 17.58 34.92
N VAL A 77 -42.58 16.49 34.61
CA VAL A 77 -41.97 15.57 35.57
C VAL A 77 -40.52 15.33 35.16
N SER A 78 -39.61 15.51 36.13
CA SER A 78 -38.20 15.14 36.01
C SER A 78 -37.92 13.97 36.93
N ILE A 79 -37.37 12.90 36.36
CA ILE A 79 -37.02 11.65 37.04
C ILE A 79 -35.51 11.46 36.90
N ARG A 80 -34.82 11.32 38.04
CA ARG A 80 -33.40 10.98 38.07
C ARG A 80 -33.20 9.55 38.54
N LEU A 81 -32.52 8.77 37.72
CA LEU A 81 -32.17 7.37 37.97
C LEU A 81 -30.65 7.22 38.08
N MET A 82 -30.21 6.24 38.86
CA MET A 82 -28.82 5.81 38.96
C MET A 82 -28.75 4.31 38.63
N LEU A 83 -27.87 3.96 37.70
CA LEU A 83 -27.50 2.60 37.38
C LEU A 83 -26.19 2.30 38.13
N ASP A 84 -26.25 1.36 39.08
CA ASP A 84 -25.10 1.06 39.95
C ASP A 84 -23.92 0.52 39.17
N LYS A 85 -24.18 -0.42 38.25
CA LYS A 85 -23.15 -1.06 37.43
C LYS A 85 -23.67 -1.32 36.02
N ILE A 86 -22.81 -1.11 35.04
CA ILE A 86 -23.00 -1.54 33.66
C ILE A 86 -21.73 -2.26 33.23
N THR A 87 -21.89 -3.48 32.72
CA THR A 87 -20.78 -4.27 32.21
C THR A 87 -20.79 -4.24 30.69
N LEU A 88 -19.72 -3.69 30.10
CA LEU A 88 -19.47 -3.72 28.66
C LEU A 88 -18.47 -4.83 28.35
N LYS A 89 -18.85 -5.74 27.45
CA LYS A 89 -17.95 -6.77 26.91
C LYS A 89 -18.00 -6.77 25.40
N GLY A 90 -16.87 -6.98 24.75
CA GLY A 90 -16.77 -7.10 23.30
C GLY A 90 -15.46 -7.74 22.87
N ARG A 91 -15.21 -7.71 21.58
CA ARG A 91 -13.98 -8.22 20.96
C ARG A 91 -13.32 -7.13 20.14
N TYR A 92 -12.01 -7.21 20.03
CA TYR A 92 -11.25 -6.39 19.11
C TYR A 92 -10.55 -7.25 18.07
N THR A 93 -10.31 -6.64 16.91
CA THR A 93 -9.47 -7.21 15.85
C THR A 93 -8.52 -6.14 15.36
N ILE A 94 -7.23 -6.47 15.33
CA ILE A 94 -6.18 -5.71 14.67
C ILE A 94 -5.86 -6.44 13.38
N ASN A 95 -6.03 -5.75 12.26
CA ASN A 95 -5.65 -6.29 10.97
C ASN A 95 -4.36 -5.64 10.48
N ALA A 96 -3.57 -6.43 9.77
CA ALA A 96 -2.41 -5.97 9.03
C ALA A 96 -2.65 -6.16 7.54
N LYS A 97 -2.35 -5.12 6.79
CA LYS A 97 -2.32 -5.12 5.33
C LYS A 97 -0.90 -4.85 4.87
N MET A 98 -0.36 -5.68 3.98
CA MET A 98 0.99 -5.47 3.46
C MET A 98 1.09 -4.07 2.82
N ALA A 99 2.16 -3.36 3.17
CA ALA A 99 2.45 -2.05 2.62
C ALA A 99 3.89 -2.04 2.14
N HIS A 100 4.12 -1.56 0.93
CA HIS A 100 5.47 -1.30 0.48
C HIS A 100 5.97 -0.02 1.14
N LYS A 101 7.09 -0.11 1.85
CA LYS A 101 7.81 1.07 2.31
C LYS A 101 8.37 1.78 1.07
N ILE A 102 7.86 2.97 0.79
CA ILE A 102 8.42 3.83 -0.27
C ILE A 102 9.67 4.47 0.31
N THR A 103 10.83 4.04 -0.17
CA THR A 103 12.12 4.54 0.30
C THR A 103 12.70 5.61 -0.60
N MET A 104 12.01 6.08 -1.66
CA MET A 104 12.59 7.06 -2.59
C MET A 104 11.57 8.09 -3.09
N ASP A 105 11.97 9.36 -3.18
CA ASP A 105 11.19 10.42 -3.82
C ASP A 105 11.34 10.38 -5.35
N THR A 106 10.32 9.90 -6.06
CA THR A 106 10.33 9.80 -7.52
C THR A 106 9.75 11.03 -8.23
N ALA A 107 9.34 12.08 -7.51
CA ALA A 107 8.67 13.24 -8.10
C ALA A 107 9.54 14.51 -8.18
N GLY A 108 10.75 14.51 -7.60
CA GLY A 108 11.59 15.70 -7.62
C GLY A 108 13.09 15.46 -7.59
N ASN A 109 13.59 14.55 -6.75
CA ASN A 109 15.03 14.49 -6.49
C ASN A 109 15.64 13.08 -6.30
N MET A 110 14.89 11.97 -6.47
CA MET A 110 15.41 10.60 -6.32
C MET A 110 16.23 10.38 -5.03
N LEU A 111 15.85 11.06 -3.94
CA LEU A 111 16.48 10.91 -2.63
C LEU A 111 15.91 9.70 -1.92
N ASP A 112 16.79 8.93 -1.27
CA ASP A 112 16.39 7.85 -0.38
C ASP A 112 15.87 8.46 0.94
N PHE A 113 14.61 8.19 1.32
CA PHE A 113 14.03 8.68 2.57
C PHE A 113 14.61 7.98 3.81
N GLU A 114 15.33 6.87 3.65
CA GLU A 114 16.08 6.27 4.76
C GLU A 114 17.38 7.04 5.06
N ASP A 115 17.97 7.71 4.07
CA ASP A 115 19.15 8.55 4.26
C ASP A 115 18.82 9.80 5.10
N GLU A 116 17.59 10.36 5.07
CA GLU A 116 17.23 11.48 5.96
C GLU A 116 17.20 11.14 7.45
N ARG A 117 16.96 9.88 7.82
CA ARG A 117 16.95 9.46 9.24
C ARG A 117 18.32 9.02 9.74
N ASP A 118 19.19 8.53 8.85
CA ASP A 118 20.60 8.31 9.15
C ASP A 118 21.46 9.59 9.01
N LEU A 119 20.89 10.71 8.55
CA LEU A 119 21.55 12.02 8.48
C LEU A 119 21.55 12.80 9.81
N LEU A 120 21.05 12.23 10.91
CA LEU A 120 21.40 12.67 12.26
C LEU A 120 22.53 11.80 12.84
N GLN A 121 23.61 11.61 12.09
CA GLN A 121 24.86 11.18 12.68
C GLN A 121 25.66 12.38 13.19
N ALA A 122 26.22 12.22 14.39
CA ALA A 122 27.06 13.22 15.04
C ALA A 122 28.21 13.67 14.11
N ALA A 123 28.58 14.94 14.22
CA ALA A 123 29.66 15.53 13.45
C ALA A 123 30.93 14.64 13.48
N GLY A 124 31.33 14.11 12.32
CA GLY A 124 32.62 13.43 12.14
C GLY A 124 32.60 11.93 11.80
N ALA A 125 31.46 11.32 11.45
CA ALA A 125 31.45 9.94 10.94
C ALA A 125 31.77 9.87 9.43
N ASP A 126 32.83 9.16 9.08
CA ASP A 126 33.29 8.91 7.70
C ASP A 126 32.41 7.84 7.05
N SER A 127 31.59 8.22 6.06
CA SER A 127 30.56 7.37 5.44
C SER A 127 31.13 6.48 4.34
N GLY A 128 31.42 5.22 4.66
CA GLY A 128 31.91 4.21 3.72
C GLY A 128 30.95 3.68 2.65
N ARG A 129 29.84 4.36 2.30
CA ARG A 129 29.01 4.02 1.12
C ARG A 129 29.47 4.84 -0.08
N LYS A 130 30.27 4.20 -0.95
CA LYS A 130 31.01 4.88 -2.03
C LYS A 130 30.27 5.08 -3.36
N ASP A 131 28.99 4.72 -3.48
CA ASP A 131 28.36 4.55 -4.81
C ASP A 131 26.96 5.18 -5.01
N THR A 132 26.55 6.15 -4.20
CA THR A 132 25.42 7.01 -4.57
C THR A 132 25.91 8.14 -5.48
N LEU A 133 25.15 8.48 -6.53
CA LEU A 133 25.46 9.62 -7.41
C LEU A 133 25.32 10.91 -6.61
N SER A 134 26.37 11.74 -6.61
CA SER A 134 26.30 13.08 -6.05
C SER A 134 25.25 13.94 -6.78
N ALA A 135 24.70 14.96 -6.11
CA ALA A 135 23.75 15.88 -6.72
C ALA A 135 24.30 16.59 -7.96
N ASP A 136 25.61 16.79 -8.04
CA ASP A 136 26.29 17.37 -9.21
C ASP A 136 26.36 16.38 -10.37
N GLU A 137 26.68 15.11 -10.10
CA GLU A 137 26.64 14.05 -11.12
C GLU A 137 25.23 13.86 -11.67
N GLN A 138 24.21 13.88 -10.81
CA GLN A 138 22.81 13.75 -11.24
C GLN A 138 22.39 14.89 -12.18
N ARG A 139 22.73 16.14 -11.83
CA ARG A 139 22.46 17.31 -12.68
C ARG A 139 23.23 17.24 -13.99
N ALA A 140 24.49 16.81 -13.96
CA ALA A 140 25.30 16.67 -15.16
C ALA A 140 24.73 15.59 -16.11
N PHE A 141 24.30 14.45 -15.58
CA PHE A 141 23.75 13.36 -16.39
C PHE A 141 22.40 13.75 -17.00
N ALA A 142 21.54 14.44 -16.24
CA ALA A 142 20.28 14.96 -16.77
C ALA A 142 20.52 15.98 -17.90
N ALA A 143 21.47 16.91 -17.72
CA ALA A 143 21.83 17.88 -18.76
C ALA A 143 22.37 17.20 -20.02
N ASN A 144 23.23 16.18 -19.86
CA ASN A 144 23.74 15.41 -21.01
C ASN A 144 22.64 14.65 -21.74
N ALA A 145 21.70 14.05 -21.02
CA ALA A 145 20.56 13.36 -21.62
C ALA A 145 19.70 14.32 -22.44
N GLN A 146 19.44 15.53 -21.92
CA GLN A 146 18.73 16.59 -22.65
C GLN A 146 19.49 17.04 -23.90
N ASP A 147 20.81 17.20 -23.81
CA ASP A 147 21.65 17.53 -24.97
C ASP A 147 21.60 16.42 -26.04
N GLN A 148 21.69 15.15 -25.61
CA GLN A 148 21.64 14.02 -26.53
C GLN A 148 20.26 13.88 -27.18
N GLU A 149 19.17 14.14 -26.45
CA GLU A 149 17.81 14.21 -26.99
C GLU A 149 17.70 15.30 -28.06
N LYS A 150 18.23 16.50 -27.80
CA LYS A 150 18.24 17.59 -28.77
C LYS A 150 18.95 17.18 -30.06
N ARG A 151 20.13 16.55 -29.94
CA ARG A 151 20.89 16.05 -31.09
C ARG A 151 20.13 14.99 -31.90
N LEU A 152 19.40 14.09 -31.23
CA LEU A 152 18.54 13.11 -31.92
C LEU A 152 17.41 13.80 -32.69
N MET A 153 16.78 14.82 -32.09
CA MET A 153 15.69 15.59 -32.71
C MET A 153 16.12 16.39 -33.95
N ASP A 154 17.42 16.66 -34.12
CA ASP A 154 17.93 17.34 -35.31
C ASP A 154 17.92 16.44 -36.57
N THR A 155 17.87 15.11 -36.40
CA THR A 155 17.87 14.14 -37.51
C THR A 155 16.48 13.55 -37.78
N PRO A 156 16.10 13.26 -39.04
CA PRO A 156 14.83 12.59 -39.34
C PRO A 156 14.66 11.24 -38.63
N ALA A 157 15.69 10.40 -38.66
CA ALA A 157 15.67 9.09 -38.01
C ALA A 157 15.62 9.18 -36.48
N GLY A 158 16.38 10.11 -35.89
CA GLY A 158 16.35 10.35 -34.46
C GLY A 158 15.00 10.90 -33.98
N ARG A 159 14.29 11.70 -34.78
CA ARG A 159 12.92 12.14 -34.46
C ARG A 159 11.93 10.97 -34.40
N GLU A 160 11.97 10.04 -35.35
CA GLU A 160 11.11 8.86 -35.31
C GLU A 160 11.46 7.96 -34.13
N LEU A 161 12.75 7.78 -33.81
CA LEU A 161 13.17 7.05 -32.61
C LEU A 161 12.63 7.69 -31.32
N MET A 162 12.74 9.02 -31.19
CA MET A 162 12.23 9.77 -30.04
C MET A 162 10.71 9.73 -29.96
N LYS A 163 10.01 9.68 -31.11
CA LYS A 163 8.56 9.51 -31.15
C LYS A 163 8.16 8.16 -30.57
N THR A 164 8.78 7.06 -30.99
CA THR A 164 8.51 5.72 -30.42
C THR A 164 8.87 5.65 -28.94
N TYR A 165 9.99 6.25 -28.52
CA TYR A 165 10.33 6.34 -27.10
C TYR A 165 9.26 7.06 -26.29
N ARG A 166 8.82 8.25 -26.74
CA ARG A 166 7.81 9.06 -26.06
C ARG A 166 6.44 8.39 -26.03
N GLU A 167 6.08 7.62 -27.06
CA GLU A 167 4.82 6.85 -27.13
C GLU A 167 4.69 5.85 -25.97
N HIS A 168 5.81 5.29 -25.49
CA HIS A 168 5.81 4.27 -24.45
C HIS A 168 6.41 4.73 -23.12
N ASN A 169 6.96 5.95 -23.05
CA ASN A 169 7.65 6.47 -21.87
C ASN A 169 6.77 6.48 -20.62
N GLU A 170 5.49 6.83 -20.74
CA GLU A 170 4.54 6.80 -19.62
C GLU A 170 4.40 5.38 -19.04
N ILE A 171 4.38 4.36 -19.89
CA ILE A 171 4.26 2.95 -19.48
C ILE A 171 5.55 2.46 -18.83
N TYR A 172 6.72 2.80 -19.40
CA TYR A 172 8.00 2.48 -18.77
C TYR A 172 8.12 3.14 -17.39
N ASN A 173 7.71 4.40 -17.27
CA ASN A 173 7.69 5.11 -15.99
C ASN A 173 6.70 4.49 -14.99
N GLU A 174 5.48 4.16 -15.44
CA GLU A 174 4.46 3.50 -14.63
C GLU A 174 5.00 2.18 -14.06
N VAL A 175 5.57 1.32 -14.92
CA VAL A 175 6.17 0.03 -14.53
C VAL A 175 7.34 0.27 -13.58
N PHE A 176 8.24 1.21 -13.90
CA PHE A 176 9.38 1.51 -13.04
C PHE A 176 8.95 1.99 -11.65
N ASN A 177 7.82 2.70 -11.53
CA ASN A 177 7.29 3.22 -10.26
C ASN A 177 6.48 2.17 -9.48
N THR A 178 5.69 1.35 -10.16
CA THR A 178 4.80 0.37 -9.51
C THR A 178 5.49 -0.98 -9.24
N ASN A 179 6.60 -1.27 -9.94
CA ASN A 179 7.29 -2.56 -9.86
C ASN A 179 8.66 -2.45 -9.15
N PRO A 180 8.77 -2.86 -7.86
CA PRO A 180 10.04 -2.86 -7.15
C PRO A 180 11.14 -3.73 -7.78
N ALA A 181 10.81 -4.80 -8.51
CA ALA A 181 11.81 -5.60 -9.23
C ALA A 181 12.52 -4.79 -10.28
N ALA A 182 11.77 -4.03 -11.08
CA ALA A 182 12.32 -3.21 -12.15
C ALA A 182 13.39 -2.27 -11.59
N ARG A 183 13.13 -1.65 -10.43
CA ARG A 183 14.08 -0.79 -9.71
C ARG A 183 15.26 -1.56 -9.13
N ARG A 184 15.02 -2.66 -8.42
CA ARG A 184 16.11 -3.48 -7.85
C ARG A 184 17.09 -3.95 -8.92
N SER A 185 16.58 -4.35 -10.08
CA SER A 185 17.39 -4.74 -11.23
C SER A 185 18.21 -3.58 -11.81
N TRP A 186 17.63 -2.38 -11.83
CA TRP A 186 18.30 -1.19 -12.35
C TRP A 186 19.53 -0.81 -11.52
N TYR A 187 19.42 -0.89 -10.19
CA TYR A 187 20.50 -0.60 -9.25
C TYR A 187 21.43 -1.80 -8.97
N ALA A 188 21.04 -3.00 -9.41
CA ALA A 188 21.76 -4.22 -9.10
C ALA A 188 23.24 -4.13 -9.51
N ASN A 189 24.12 -4.49 -8.57
CA ASN A 189 25.57 -4.53 -8.74
C ASN A 189 26.24 -3.18 -9.04
N GLY A 190 25.54 -2.05 -9.03
CA GLY A 190 26.11 -0.72 -9.32
C GLY A 190 26.57 -0.52 -10.77
N ALA A 191 26.32 -1.49 -11.67
CA ALA A 191 26.83 -1.47 -13.04
C ALA A 191 26.25 -0.29 -13.84
N THR A 192 24.94 -0.03 -13.72
CA THR A 192 24.26 1.06 -14.42
C THR A 192 24.80 2.44 -14.04
N ALA A 193 25.09 2.68 -12.75
CA ALA A 193 25.68 3.95 -12.28
C ALA A 193 27.12 4.12 -12.78
N ALA A 194 27.93 3.05 -12.74
CA ALA A 194 29.29 3.08 -13.27
C ALA A 194 29.32 3.31 -14.79
N MET A 195 28.38 2.70 -15.53
CA MET A 195 28.21 2.93 -16.96
C MET A 195 27.76 4.36 -17.26
N ALA A 196 26.84 4.93 -16.48
CA ALA A 196 26.40 6.31 -16.66
C ALA A 196 27.58 7.31 -16.54
N ARG A 197 28.45 7.12 -15.55
CA ARG A 197 29.70 7.91 -15.39
C ARG A 197 30.61 7.76 -16.60
N ASP A 198 30.76 6.54 -17.11
CA ASP A 198 31.65 6.29 -18.23
C ASP A 198 31.10 6.85 -19.55
N THR A 199 29.79 6.77 -19.76
CA THR A 199 29.11 7.41 -20.88
C THR A 199 29.21 8.94 -20.79
N ASP A 200 29.02 9.54 -19.61
CA ASP A 200 29.23 10.99 -19.39
C ASP A 200 30.66 11.41 -19.77
N PHE A 201 31.66 10.64 -19.34
CA PHE A 201 33.05 10.87 -19.70
C PHE A 201 33.30 10.72 -21.20
N ALA A 202 32.77 9.67 -21.83
CA ALA A 202 32.93 9.40 -23.26
C ALA A 202 32.27 10.48 -24.13
N LEU A 203 31.12 11.02 -23.72
CA LEU A 203 30.44 12.10 -24.44
C LEU A 203 31.24 13.42 -24.39
N LYS A 204 32.03 13.64 -23.34
CA LYS A 204 32.85 14.86 -23.15
C LYS A 204 34.26 14.74 -23.74
N THR A 205 34.68 13.53 -24.11
CA THR A 205 36.07 13.26 -24.51
C THR A 205 36.12 12.71 -25.94
N GLU A 206 36.70 13.50 -26.85
CA GLU A 206 36.82 13.10 -28.26
C GLU A 206 37.64 11.81 -28.42
N GLY A 207 37.16 10.92 -29.30
CA GLY A 207 37.81 9.64 -29.60
C GLY A 207 37.60 8.55 -28.54
N VAL A 208 36.94 8.84 -27.41
CA VAL A 208 36.60 7.82 -26.41
C VAL A 208 35.34 7.07 -26.84
N VAL A 209 35.41 5.75 -26.78
CA VAL A 209 34.28 4.86 -27.09
C VAL A 209 33.33 4.75 -25.89
N VAL A 210 32.03 4.70 -26.17
CA VAL A 210 30.96 4.55 -25.17
C VAL A 210 30.94 3.12 -24.62
N ASN A 211 31.02 2.13 -25.50
CA ASN A 211 30.99 0.70 -25.17
C ASN A 211 32.40 0.08 -25.25
N SER A 212 33.30 0.49 -24.36
CA SER A 212 34.67 -0.02 -24.34
C SER A 212 34.72 -1.55 -24.12
N PRO A 213 35.45 -2.31 -24.96
CA PRO A 213 35.52 -3.77 -24.84
C PRO A 213 36.40 -4.23 -23.68
N THR A 214 37.22 -3.33 -23.11
CA THR A 214 38.14 -3.64 -22.01
C THR A 214 37.63 -3.21 -20.65
N LYS A 215 36.50 -2.48 -20.60
CA LYS A 215 35.90 -2.00 -19.35
C LYS A 215 34.81 -2.95 -18.88
N THR A 216 34.79 -3.16 -17.58
CA THR A 216 33.77 -3.95 -16.89
C THR A 216 33.17 -3.12 -15.76
N TYR A 217 31.91 -3.36 -15.46
CA TYR A 217 31.13 -2.52 -14.58
C TYR A 217 30.45 -3.33 -13.48
N GLY A 218 30.35 -2.70 -12.32
CA GLY A 218 29.71 -3.27 -11.14
C GLY A 218 30.45 -4.46 -10.52
N VAL A 219 29.89 -5.00 -9.45
CA VAL A 219 30.48 -6.09 -8.65
C VAL A 219 30.66 -7.39 -9.47
N LYS A 220 29.84 -7.57 -10.51
CA LYS A 220 29.88 -8.75 -11.38
C LYS A 220 30.83 -8.62 -12.58
N ASN A 221 31.55 -7.51 -12.72
CA ASN A 221 32.45 -7.25 -13.85
C ASN A 221 31.77 -7.47 -15.22
N THR A 222 30.56 -6.93 -15.40
CA THR A 222 29.81 -7.12 -16.65
C THR A 222 30.24 -6.12 -17.72
N SER A 223 30.14 -6.47 -19.01
CA SER A 223 30.44 -5.55 -20.12
C SER A 223 29.31 -4.54 -20.33
N TYR A 224 29.59 -3.42 -21.03
CA TYR A 224 28.58 -2.42 -21.36
C TYR A 224 27.36 -3.04 -22.06
N ASN A 225 27.60 -3.80 -23.13
CA ASN A 225 26.54 -4.41 -23.92
C ASN A 225 25.74 -5.46 -23.13
N ALA A 226 26.42 -6.28 -22.32
CA ALA A 226 25.74 -7.30 -21.51
C ALA A 226 24.76 -6.67 -20.52
N ASN A 227 25.15 -5.63 -19.79
CA ASN A 227 24.20 -4.93 -18.90
C ASN A 227 23.08 -4.25 -19.68
N ALA A 228 23.38 -3.62 -20.83
CA ALA A 228 22.36 -2.94 -21.63
C ALA A 228 21.25 -3.91 -22.06
N ILE A 229 21.61 -5.13 -22.48
CA ILE A 229 20.64 -6.18 -22.84
C ILE A 229 19.89 -6.70 -21.61
N LEU A 230 20.55 -6.87 -20.47
CA LEU A 230 19.85 -7.23 -19.23
C LEU A 230 18.83 -6.17 -18.81
N GLN A 231 19.14 -4.87 -18.95
CA GLN A 231 18.20 -3.78 -18.67
C GLN A 231 17.07 -3.70 -19.71
N GLN A 232 17.36 -4.00 -20.98
CA GLN A 232 16.33 -4.13 -22.01
C GLN A 232 15.34 -5.26 -21.66
N LEU A 233 15.85 -6.44 -21.27
CA LEU A 233 15.03 -7.58 -20.84
C LEU A 233 14.26 -7.29 -19.55
N ASN A 234 14.85 -6.49 -18.64
CA ASN A 234 14.20 -6.01 -17.43
C ASN A 234 12.98 -5.14 -17.77
N ILE A 235 13.11 -4.17 -18.68
CA ILE A 235 11.98 -3.34 -19.14
C ILE A 235 10.95 -4.22 -19.84
N PHE A 236 11.36 -5.01 -20.83
CA PHE A 236 10.49 -5.92 -21.57
C PHE A 236 9.64 -6.80 -20.64
N SER A 237 10.28 -7.53 -19.72
CA SER A 237 9.61 -8.51 -18.87
C SER A 237 8.66 -7.84 -17.89
N ASN A 238 9.09 -6.77 -17.22
CA ASN A 238 8.27 -6.10 -16.22
C ASN A 238 7.12 -5.31 -16.85
N THR A 239 7.29 -4.80 -18.08
CA THR A 239 6.20 -4.16 -18.82
C THR A 239 5.17 -5.18 -19.28
N LEU A 240 5.59 -6.33 -19.81
CA LEU A 240 4.67 -7.40 -20.20
C LEU A 240 3.90 -7.96 -18.99
N ILE A 241 4.58 -8.17 -17.87
CA ILE A 241 3.98 -8.65 -16.60
C ILE A 241 2.96 -7.66 -16.03
N ALA A 242 3.15 -6.35 -16.25
CA ALA A 242 2.25 -5.32 -15.76
C ALA A 242 0.94 -5.23 -16.55
N ASP A 243 0.83 -5.94 -17.67
CA ASP A 243 -0.38 -5.99 -18.48
C ASP A 243 -1.53 -6.67 -17.70
N PRO A 244 -2.64 -5.96 -17.43
CA PRO A 244 -3.77 -6.53 -16.69
C PRO A 244 -4.48 -7.65 -17.45
N ASP A 245 -4.41 -7.65 -18.79
CA ASP A 245 -5.09 -8.62 -19.65
C ASP A 245 -4.21 -9.87 -19.89
N PHE A 246 -2.97 -9.87 -19.39
CA PHE A 246 -2.05 -10.99 -19.49
C PHE A 246 -1.94 -11.75 -18.16
N ASP A 247 -2.35 -13.02 -18.19
CA ASP A 247 -2.23 -13.91 -17.05
C ASP A 247 -1.03 -14.85 -17.19
N ILE A 248 0.08 -14.46 -16.57
CA ILE A 248 1.30 -15.26 -16.49
C ILE A 248 1.13 -16.64 -15.82
N THR A 249 0.03 -16.88 -15.11
CA THR A 249 -0.24 -18.18 -14.46
C THR A 249 -1.00 -19.15 -15.37
N ASP A 250 -1.64 -18.64 -16.42
CA ASP A 250 -2.32 -19.42 -17.43
C ASP A 250 -1.37 -19.65 -18.63
N PRO A 251 -0.94 -20.91 -18.90
CA PRO A 251 -0.01 -21.20 -19.98
C PRO A 251 -0.57 -20.91 -21.38
N ASP A 252 -1.90 -20.81 -21.53
CA ASP A 252 -2.55 -20.49 -22.80
C ASP A 252 -2.82 -18.98 -22.96
N SER A 253 -2.58 -18.19 -21.91
CA SER A 253 -2.75 -16.74 -21.95
C SER A 253 -1.78 -16.10 -22.94
N LYS A 254 -2.30 -15.14 -23.72
CA LYS A 254 -1.52 -14.33 -24.66
C LYS A 254 -1.86 -12.87 -24.42
N PRO A 255 -0.86 -11.98 -24.44
CA PRO A 255 -1.10 -10.55 -24.33
C PRO A 255 -1.94 -10.07 -25.52
N ASP A 256 -2.85 -9.14 -25.27
CA ASP A 256 -3.60 -8.48 -26.34
C ASP A 256 -2.62 -7.64 -27.19
N PRO A 257 -2.51 -7.87 -28.52
CA PRO A 257 -1.66 -7.07 -29.38
C PRO A 257 -2.01 -5.57 -29.37
N ASP A 258 -3.23 -5.21 -28.97
CA ASP A 258 -3.65 -3.83 -28.84
C ASP A 258 -3.35 -3.17 -27.50
N SER A 259 -2.97 -3.96 -26.48
CA SER A 259 -2.59 -3.46 -25.15
C SER A 259 -1.40 -2.50 -25.22
N LYS A 260 -1.49 -1.42 -24.44
CA LYS A 260 -0.41 -0.43 -24.27
C LYS A 260 0.85 -1.07 -23.66
N TYR A 261 0.69 -2.09 -22.82
CA TYR A 261 1.79 -2.80 -22.19
C TYR A 261 2.47 -3.75 -23.18
N TYR A 262 1.70 -4.52 -23.96
CA TYR A 262 2.25 -5.32 -25.06
C TYR A 262 3.06 -4.45 -26.04
N LYS A 263 2.47 -3.35 -26.52
CA LYS A 263 3.13 -2.45 -27.48
C LYS A 263 4.46 -1.91 -26.95
N ALA A 264 4.48 -1.50 -25.68
CA ALA A 264 5.70 -1.05 -25.01
C ALA A 264 6.74 -2.18 -24.83
N ALA A 265 6.33 -3.38 -24.44
CA ALA A 265 7.23 -4.54 -24.32
C ALA A 265 7.83 -4.93 -25.68
N ALA A 266 7.00 -4.98 -26.73
CA ALA A 266 7.42 -5.26 -28.10
C ALA A 266 8.39 -4.19 -28.63
N ALA A 267 8.14 -2.90 -28.34
CA ALA A 267 9.03 -1.80 -28.71
C ALA A 267 10.42 -1.93 -28.06
N ALA A 268 10.49 -2.37 -26.80
CA ALA A 268 11.77 -2.62 -26.12
C ALA A 268 12.59 -3.71 -26.84
N LEU A 269 11.96 -4.82 -27.27
CA LEU A 269 12.63 -5.87 -28.05
C LEU A 269 13.04 -5.38 -29.45
N SER A 270 12.13 -4.66 -30.11
CA SER A 270 12.33 -4.08 -31.43
C SER A 270 13.55 -3.14 -31.48
N PHE A 271 13.73 -2.31 -30.43
CA PHE A 271 14.88 -1.43 -30.29
C PHE A 271 16.21 -2.21 -30.22
N GLY A 272 16.30 -3.25 -29.39
CA GLY A 272 17.53 -4.06 -29.30
C GLY A 272 17.85 -4.78 -30.62
N LYS A 273 16.84 -5.28 -31.34
CA LYS A 273 17.02 -5.85 -32.69
C LYS A 273 17.57 -4.80 -33.66
N ALA A 274 17.08 -3.57 -33.61
CA ALA A 274 17.59 -2.48 -34.43
C ALA A 274 19.07 -2.17 -34.11
N VAL A 275 19.46 -2.18 -32.83
CA VAL A 275 20.86 -1.97 -32.41
C VAL A 275 21.76 -3.08 -32.97
N ASP A 276 21.37 -4.35 -32.83
CA ASP A 276 22.16 -5.48 -33.35
C ASP A 276 22.25 -5.47 -34.88
N LEU A 277 21.15 -5.20 -35.59
CA LEU A 277 21.16 -5.13 -37.06
C LEU A 277 22.03 -4.00 -37.60
N ASN A 278 22.00 -2.82 -36.98
CA ASN A 278 22.66 -1.63 -37.50
C ASN A 278 24.11 -1.46 -37.01
N THR A 279 24.46 -2.02 -35.86
CA THR A 279 25.77 -1.84 -35.23
C THR A 279 26.50 -3.15 -34.96
N HIS A 280 25.82 -4.29 -35.12
CA HIS A 280 26.30 -5.63 -34.75
C HIS A 280 26.72 -5.76 -33.28
N ASN A 281 26.29 -4.83 -32.42
CA ASN A 281 26.48 -4.89 -30.99
C ASN A 281 25.38 -5.74 -30.36
N ASN A 282 25.80 -6.77 -29.63
CA ASN A 282 24.94 -7.60 -28.79
C ASN A 282 25.71 -8.05 -27.53
N ASP A 283 25.18 -9.01 -26.79
CA ASP A 283 25.75 -9.50 -25.53
C ASP A 283 27.09 -10.21 -25.74
N LYS A 284 27.29 -10.80 -26.92
CA LYS A 284 28.48 -11.57 -27.30
C LYS A 284 29.46 -10.78 -28.17
N ASN A 285 28.97 -9.81 -28.94
CA ASN A 285 29.77 -9.04 -29.86
C ASN A 285 29.81 -7.55 -29.45
N ILE A 286 31.03 -7.04 -29.27
CA ILE A 286 31.27 -5.64 -28.92
C ILE A 286 31.99 -4.99 -30.09
N ASN A 287 31.28 -4.13 -30.83
CA ASN A 287 31.85 -3.22 -31.81
C ASN A 287 31.96 -1.85 -31.16
N PRO A 288 33.16 -1.40 -30.77
CA PRO A 288 33.32 -0.15 -30.02
C PRO A 288 32.92 1.05 -30.88
N LEU A 289 32.07 1.91 -30.34
CA LEU A 289 31.58 3.12 -30.99
C LEU A 289 31.84 4.34 -30.12
N THR A 290 32.36 5.39 -30.72
CA THR A 290 32.39 6.75 -30.16
C THR A 290 30.99 7.37 -30.22
N ALA A 291 30.78 8.47 -29.49
CA ALA A 291 29.53 9.22 -29.51
C ALA A 291 29.09 9.58 -30.94
N ASN A 292 29.99 10.13 -31.75
CA ASN A 292 29.67 10.54 -33.13
C ASN A 292 29.28 9.34 -34.00
N GLN A 293 29.96 8.20 -33.85
CA GLN A 293 29.61 7.00 -34.61
C GLN A 293 28.23 6.45 -34.21
N VAL A 294 27.85 6.52 -32.94
CA VAL A 294 26.48 6.17 -32.50
C VAL A 294 25.46 7.07 -33.21
N TYR A 295 25.71 8.38 -33.27
CA TYR A 295 24.85 9.32 -33.98
C TYR A 295 24.79 9.06 -35.48
N ASP A 296 25.92 8.75 -36.12
CA ASP A 296 25.97 8.41 -37.53
C ASP A 296 25.15 7.14 -37.82
N HIS A 297 25.20 6.12 -36.96
CA HIS A 297 24.36 4.94 -37.09
C HIS A 297 22.87 5.28 -36.98
N VAL A 298 22.48 6.13 -36.03
CA VAL A 298 21.07 6.57 -35.92
C VAL A 298 20.65 7.34 -37.17
N ASN A 299 21.45 8.30 -37.62
CA ASN A 299 21.14 9.17 -38.76
C ASN A 299 21.08 8.39 -40.10
N ASN A 300 21.93 7.38 -40.25
CA ASN A 300 21.98 6.55 -41.46
C ASN A 300 20.99 5.36 -41.42
N SER A 301 20.37 5.09 -40.27
CA SER A 301 19.34 4.06 -40.16
C SER A 301 18.07 4.51 -40.91
N ASN A 302 17.37 3.54 -41.48
CA ASN A 302 16.09 3.74 -42.19
C ASN A 302 14.90 4.05 -41.25
N ALA A 303 15.16 4.42 -39.99
CA ALA A 303 14.20 4.84 -38.95
C ALA A 303 13.10 3.83 -38.57
N MET A 304 12.91 2.75 -39.35
CA MET A 304 11.96 1.69 -39.06
C MET A 304 12.58 0.66 -38.12
N LEU A 305 12.00 0.54 -36.94
CA LEU A 305 12.35 -0.51 -35.99
C LEU A 305 11.79 -1.87 -36.49
N PRO A 306 12.55 -2.98 -36.40
CA PRO A 306 12.09 -4.30 -36.82
C PRO A 306 10.82 -4.72 -36.07
N PRO A 307 9.76 -5.17 -36.74
CA PRO A 307 8.54 -5.58 -36.04
C PRO A 307 8.81 -6.78 -35.14
N VAL A 308 8.09 -6.83 -34.02
CA VAL A 308 8.08 -7.95 -33.06
C VAL A 308 6.64 -8.43 -32.94
N THR A 309 6.43 -9.74 -33.13
CA THR A 309 5.10 -10.35 -33.11
C THR A 309 4.74 -10.86 -31.71
N VAL A 310 3.46 -11.14 -31.47
CA VAL A 310 3.00 -11.78 -30.22
C VAL A 310 3.69 -13.13 -30.02
N GLU A 311 3.88 -13.89 -31.11
CA GLU A 311 4.58 -15.19 -31.07
C GLU A 311 6.04 -15.02 -30.61
N GLU A 312 6.75 -14.00 -31.12
CA GLU A 312 8.12 -13.69 -30.71
C GLU A 312 8.18 -13.23 -29.24
N VAL A 313 7.28 -12.35 -28.80
CA VAL A 313 7.19 -11.92 -27.40
C VAL A 313 7.00 -13.11 -26.46
N MET A 314 6.04 -13.97 -26.77
CA MET A 314 5.75 -15.16 -25.96
C MET A 314 6.88 -16.18 -26.01
N ASN A 315 7.58 -16.29 -27.13
CA ASN A 315 8.76 -17.12 -27.24
C ASN A 315 9.88 -16.64 -26.31
N VAL A 316 10.24 -15.35 -26.35
CA VAL A 316 11.26 -14.77 -25.45
C VAL A 316 10.84 -14.94 -23.98
N PHE A 317 9.58 -14.71 -23.66
CA PHE A 317 9.08 -14.86 -22.28
C PHE A 317 9.09 -16.33 -21.80
N SER A 318 8.71 -17.29 -22.66
CA SER A 318 8.62 -18.72 -22.31
C SER A 318 9.97 -19.43 -22.22
N GLN A 319 11.02 -18.92 -22.89
CA GLN A 319 12.40 -19.42 -22.75
C GLN A 319 12.91 -19.42 -21.29
N ALA A 320 12.28 -18.65 -20.39
CA ALA A 320 12.58 -18.69 -18.95
C ALA A 320 12.37 -20.08 -18.32
N ASN A 321 11.44 -20.89 -18.82
CA ASN A 321 11.02 -22.16 -18.23
C ASN A 321 11.75 -23.39 -18.81
N GLY A 322 12.71 -23.20 -19.72
CA GLY A 322 13.54 -24.28 -20.27
C GLY A 322 14.06 -23.97 -21.68
N LYS A 323 14.52 -25.00 -22.40
CA LYS A 323 14.95 -24.83 -23.81
C LYS A 323 13.78 -24.63 -24.79
N GLY A 324 12.54 -24.85 -24.34
CA GLY A 324 11.33 -25.01 -25.17
C GLY A 324 10.92 -23.83 -26.06
N GLY A 325 11.62 -22.70 -26.05
CA GLY A 325 11.43 -21.62 -27.04
C GLY A 325 12.68 -21.33 -27.88
N ALA A 326 13.86 -21.78 -27.46
CA ALA A 326 15.12 -21.49 -28.17
C ALA A 326 15.20 -22.22 -29.53
N ASP A 327 14.66 -23.44 -29.60
CA ASP A 327 14.63 -24.24 -30.83
C ASP A 327 13.65 -23.64 -31.86
N GLU A 328 12.55 -23.03 -31.41
CA GLU A 328 11.58 -22.35 -32.28
C GLU A 328 12.07 -20.99 -32.78
N ALA A 329 12.97 -20.34 -32.03
CA ALA A 329 13.62 -19.09 -32.41
C ALA A 329 14.68 -19.29 -33.51
N GLU A 330 15.24 -20.50 -33.59
CA GLU A 330 16.24 -20.85 -34.60
C GLU A 330 15.66 -20.74 -36.02
N GLY A 331 16.33 -19.98 -36.88
CA GLY A 331 15.88 -19.73 -38.26
C GLY A 331 14.77 -18.68 -38.43
N LYS A 332 14.10 -18.23 -37.35
CA LYS A 332 13.11 -17.14 -37.39
C LYS A 332 13.70 -15.74 -37.09
N GLY A 333 14.98 -15.67 -36.70
CA GLY A 333 15.64 -14.41 -36.35
C GLY A 333 15.11 -13.80 -35.05
N TRP A 334 14.57 -14.63 -34.16
CA TRP A 334 14.10 -14.22 -32.84
C TRP A 334 15.24 -14.24 -31.82
N ILE A 335 15.04 -13.51 -30.73
CA ILE A 335 16.02 -13.42 -29.64
C ILE A 335 16.14 -14.77 -28.93
N VAL A 336 17.36 -15.29 -28.82
CA VAL A 336 17.68 -16.51 -28.07
C VAL A 336 18.37 -16.13 -26.77
N LEU A 337 17.71 -16.40 -25.65
CA LEU A 337 18.21 -16.08 -24.31
C LEU A 337 19.28 -17.09 -23.87
N ASP A 338 20.36 -16.59 -23.29
CA ASP A 338 21.33 -17.39 -22.54
C ASP A 338 20.81 -17.75 -21.13
N GLU A 339 21.60 -18.51 -20.35
CA GLU A 339 21.17 -18.96 -19.03
C GLU A 339 21.06 -17.82 -17.99
N GLU A 340 21.87 -16.77 -18.09
CA GLU A 340 21.77 -15.62 -17.17
C GLU A 340 20.52 -14.81 -17.47
N GLN A 341 20.24 -14.57 -18.74
CA GLN A 341 19.04 -13.89 -19.24
C GLN A 341 17.77 -14.69 -18.89
N ARG A 342 17.77 -16.02 -19.06
CA ARG A 342 16.65 -16.89 -18.65
C ARG A 342 16.40 -16.84 -17.15
N LYS A 343 17.45 -16.85 -16.33
CA LYS A 343 17.33 -16.71 -14.87
C LYS A 343 16.70 -15.37 -14.49
N LEU A 344 17.06 -14.30 -15.18
CA LEU A 344 16.47 -12.97 -14.97
C LEU A 344 14.97 -12.96 -15.27
N VAL A 345 14.56 -13.46 -16.45
CA VAL A 345 13.14 -13.52 -16.82
C VAL A 345 12.34 -14.43 -15.88
N ARG A 346 12.90 -15.59 -15.50
CA ARG A 346 12.26 -16.52 -14.53
C ARG A 346 12.09 -15.90 -13.15
N MET A 347 13.09 -15.15 -12.68
CA MET A 347 13.00 -14.41 -11.42
C MET A 347 11.84 -13.42 -11.47
N TRP A 348 11.67 -12.68 -12.56
CA TRP A 348 10.55 -11.74 -12.72
C TRP A 348 9.20 -12.41 -12.80
N GLN A 349 9.08 -13.53 -13.52
CA GLN A 349 7.87 -14.34 -13.53
C GLN A 349 7.53 -14.81 -12.10
N THR A 350 8.51 -15.34 -11.36
CA THR A 350 8.31 -15.85 -10.00
C THR A 350 7.89 -14.74 -9.05
N GLU A 351 8.58 -13.59 -9.09
CA GLU A 351 8.21 -12.44 -8.27
C GLU A 351 6.82 -11.90 -8.62
N ALA A 352 6.45 -11.89 -9.90
CA ALA A 352 5.14 -11.44 -10.35
C ALA A 352 4.03 -12.38 -9.89
N ILE A 353 4.24 -13.70 -9.97
CA ILE A 353 3.32 -14.71 -9.43
C ILE A 353 3.18 -14.53 -7.92
N GLN A 354 4.28 -14.33 -7.20
CA GLN A 354 4.24 -14.01 -5.77
C GLN A 354 3.42 -12.73 -5.53
N ARG A 355 3.67 -11.64 -6.26
CA ARG A 355 2.91 -10.40 -6.09
C ARG A 355 1.44 -10.52 -6.44
N LYS A 356 1.06 -11.25 -7.50
CA LYS A 356 -0.35 -11.55 -7.79
C LYS A 356 -0.97 -12.42 -6.68
N ALA A 357 -0.22 -13.35 -6.11
CA ALA A 357 -0.65 -14.12 -4.94
C ALA A 357 -0.75 -13.26 -3.66
N PHE A 358 -0.10 -12.09 -3.62
CA PHE A 358 -0.06 -11.14 -2.51
C PHE A 358 -0.64 -9.76 -2.86
N ASP A 359 -1.54 -9.68 -3.86
CA ASP A 359 -2.12 -8.46 -4.44
C ASP A 359 -2.71 -7.53 -3.36
N PRO A 360 -2.62 -6.19 -3.45
CA PRO A 360 -3.28 -5.22 -2.54
C PRO A 360 -4.81 -5.28 -2.45
N ASN A 361 -5.50 -6.09 -3.27
CA ASN A 361 -6.86 -6.58 -3.02
C ASN A 361 -6.93 -7.71 -1.96
N MET A 362 -5.80 -8.11 -1.39
CA MET A 362 -5.73 -9.01 -0.24
C MET A 362 -6.57 -8.41 0.87
N ALA A 363 -7.54 -9.22 1.31
CA ALA A 363 -8.26 -8.98 2.54
C ALA A 363 -7.24 -8.72 3.66
N ALA A 364 -7.52 -7.71 4.49
CA ALA A 364 -6.71 -7.44 5.65
C ALA A 364 -6.60 -8.74 6.47
N THR A 365 -5.38 -9.11 6.84
CA THR A 365 -5.13 -10.35 7.59
C THR A 365 -5.16 -10.04 9.07
N VAL A 366 -5.82 -10.90 9.86
CA VAL A 366 -5.86 -10.72 11.32
C VAL A 366 -4.45 -10.88 11.88
N LEU A 367 -3.93 -9.80 12.46
CA LEU A 367 -2.65 -9.80 13.15
C LEU A 367 -2.86 -10.23 14.61
N TRP A 368 -3.84 -9.64 15.29
CA TRP A 368 -4.24 -9.99 16.65
C TRP A 368 -5.74 -9.84 16.84
N GLU A 369 -6.30 -10.66 17.71
CA GLU A 369 -7.67 -10.55 18.19
C GLU A 369 -7.71 -10.88 19.68
N GLY A 370 -8.69 -10.34 20.39
CA GLY A 370 -8.84 -10.56 21.81
C GLY A 370 -10.11 -9.95 22.37
N GLU A 371 -10.25 -10.08 23.69
CA GLU A 371 -11.39 -9.53 24.42
C GLU A 371 -11.10 -8.10 24.88
N CYS A 372 -12.15 -7.30 24.96
CA CYS A 372 -12.10 -5.96 25.51
C CYS A 372 -13.39 -5.64 26.28
N GLY A 373 -13.31 -4.73 27.24
CA GLY A 373 -14.47 -4.39 28.06
C GLY A 373 -14.25 -3.20 28.96
N ALA A 374 -15.29 -2.87 29.70
CA ALA A 374 -15.26 -1.84 30.73
C ALA A 374 -16.32 -2.14 31.79
N GLU A 375 -16.03 -1.75 33.03
CA GLU A 375 -17.04 -1.64 34.08
C GLU A 375 -17.34 -0.16 34.32
N ILE A 376 -18.62 0.21 34.18
CA ILE A 376 -19.08 1.58 34.35
C ILE A 376 -19.98 1.62 35.59
N ILE A 377 -19.56 2.36 36.61
CA ILE A 377 -20.21 2.36 37.92
C ILE A 377 -20.82 3.73 38.18
N ASN A 378 -22.05 3.80 38.68
CA ASN A 378 -22.79 5.04 38.99
C ASN A 378 -23.16 5.88 37.75
N THR A 379 -23.72 5.26 36.71
CA THR A 379 -24.26 6.00 35.56
C THR A 379 -25.56 6.69 35.95
N THR A 380 -25.67 7.99 35.68
CA THR A 380 -26.91 8.73 35.98
C THR A 380 -27.72 8.97 34.71
N VAL A 381 -29.04 8.86 34.86
CA VAL A 381 -30.00 9.09 33.76
C VAL A 381 -31.06 10.06 34.24
N ASP A 382 -31.19 11.17 33.53
CA ASP A 382 -32.21 12.18 33.75
C ASP A 382 -33.26 12.08 32.64
N VAL A 383 -34.52 11.88 33.03
CA VAL A 383 -35.67 11.79 32.13
C VAL A 383 -36.61 12.94 32.42
N GLU A 384 -36.83 13.80 31.42
CA GLU A 384 -37.82 14.87 31.43
C GLU A 384 -39.01 14.43 30.59
N LEU A 385 -40.21 14.48 31.18
CA LEU A 385 -41.44 14.07 30.52
C LEU A 385 -42.60 15.00 30.84
N SER A 386 -43.57 15.05 29.92
CA SER A 386 -44.81 15.79 30.06
C SER A 386 -45.99 14.82 30.18
N ILE A 387 -46.90 15.11 31.11
CA ILE A 387 -48.12 14.35 31.36
C ILE A 387 -49.30 15.19 30.93
N ASN A 388 -49.98 14.79 29.85
CA ASN A 388 -51.26 15.36 29.47
C ASN A 388 -52.38 14.57 30.15
N GLU A 389 -52.86 15.07 31.29
CA GLU A 389 -53.90 14.42 32.09
C GLU A 389 -55.24 14.31 31.33
N ALA A 390 -55.54 15.26 30.43
CA ALA A 390 -56.79 15.26 29.64
C ALA A 390 -56.80 14.21 28.53
N ALA A 391 -55.64 13.93 27.91
CA ALA A 391 -55.48 12.94 26.85
C ALA A 391 -54.96 11.58 27.34
N GLN A 392 -54.69 11.44 28.65
CA GLN A 392 -53.99 10.28 29.25
C GLN A 392 -52.70 9.91 28.50
N GLN A 393 -51.97 10.92 28.03
CA GLN A 393 -50.80 10.75 27.21
C GLN A 393 -49.55 11.20 27.97
N ILE A 394 -48.53 10.33 27.98
CA ILE A 394 -47.21 10.61 28.54
C ILE A 394 -46.22 10.69 27.39
N THR A 395 -45.46 11.78 27.32
CA THR A 395 -44.41 11.98 26.32
C THR A 395 -43.09 12.25 27.02
N ILE A 396 -42.04 11.53 26.60
CA ILE A 396 -40.67 11.84 27.03
C ILE A 396 -40.18 12.98 26.15
N ASP A 397 -39.87 14.12 26.78
CA ASP A 397 -39.41 15.33 26.10
C ASP A 397 -37.89 15.26 25.89
N LYS A 398 -37.17 14.74 26.88
CA LYS A 398 -35.71 14.63 26.83
C LYS A 398 -35.20 13.55 27.77
N THR A 399 -34.16 12.85 27.34
CA THR A 399 -33.38 11.95 28.18
C THR A 399 -31.91 12.26 28.04
N SER A 400 -31.22 12.50 29.16
CA SER A 400 -29.77 12.66 29.20
C SER A 400 -29.16 11.58 30.06
N VAL A 401 -28.14 10.92 29.51
CA VAL A 401 -27.33 9.92 30.21
C VAL A 401 -25.97 10.55 30.46
N SER A 402 -25.49 10.46 31.70
CA SER A 402 -24.16 10.93 32.08
C SER A 402 -23.34 9.73 32.53
N LEU A 403 -22.39 9.34 31.68
CA LEU A 403 -21.44 8.29 32.01
C LEU A 403 -20.30 8.89 32.86
N PRO A 404 -19.92 8.27 33.99
CA PRO A 404 -18.73 8.64 34.72
C PRO A 404 -17.48 8.27 33.92
N THR A 405 -16.31 8.78 34.33
CA THR A 405 -15.04 8.32 33.76
C THR A 405 -14.88 6.83 34.05
N PHE A 406 -14.66 6.04 33.00
CA PHE A 406 -14.38 4.61 33.11
C PHE A 406 -13.09 4.27 32.34
N GLU A 407 -12.42 3.22 32.81
CA GLU A 407 -11.30 2.61 32.09
C GLU A 407 -11.82 1.58 31.10
N PHE A 408 -11.18 1.52 29.95
CA PHE A 408 -11.53 0.60 28.88
C PHE A 408 -10.35 -0.35 28.68
N ASP A 409 -10.57 -1.60 29.05
CA ASP A 409 -9.55 -2.63 29.07
C ASP A 409 -9.53 -3.38 27.74
N ILE A 410 -8.32 -3.57 27.21
CA ILE A 410 -8.04 -4.35 26.01
C ILE A 410 -7.00 -5.39 26.41
N ASP A 411 -7.29 -6.66 26.17
CA ASP A 411 -6.30 -7.72 26.38
C ASP A 411 -5.19 -7.63 25.34
N ASP A 412 -4.07 -7.01 25.70
CA ASP A 412 -2.90 -6.80 24.84
C ASP A 412 -1.76 -7.78 25.14
N SER A 413 -2.03 -8.84 25.92
CA SER A 413 -1.03 -9.78 26.43
C SER A 413 -0.29 -10.54 25.32
N SER A 414 -0.94 -10.74 24.17
CA SER A 414 -0.40 -11.40 22.99
C SER A 414 0.39 -10.47 22.06
N TRP A 415 0.37 -9.16 22.29
CA TRP A 415 0.99 -8.20 21.37
C TRP A 415 2.50 -8.09 21.61
N THR A 416 3.28 -8.42 20.58
CA THR A 416 4.75 -8.44 20.63
C THR A 416 5.40 -7.63 19.51
N GLY A 417 6.61 -7.13 19.75
CA GLY A 417 7.43 -6.43 18.75
C GLY A 417 7.05 -4.96 18.54
N LYS A 418 7.67 -4.31 17.55
CA LYS A 418 7.47 -2.88 17.26
C LYS A 418 6.03 -2.53 16.90
N ALA A 419 5.35 -3.40 16.16
CA ALA A 419 3.92 -3.22 15.87
C ALA A 419 3.08 -3.09 17.15
N ALA A 420 3.38 -3.86 18.20
CA ALA A 420 2.67 -3.78 19.47
C ALA A 420 2.86 -2.42 20.16
N GLU A 421 4.08 -1.88 20.14
CA GLU A 421 4.38 -0.56 20.73
C GLU A 421 3.59 0.55 20.04
N VAL A 422 3.58 0.56 18.71
CA VAL A 422 2.83 1.54 17.90
C VAL A 422 1.33 1.44 18.18
N ILE A 423 0.79 0.22 18.29
CA ILE A 423 -0.63 0.04 18.58
C ILE A 423 -0.97 0.53 19.97
N ARG A 424 -0.21 0.17 21.01
CA ARG A 424 -0.44 0.65 22.38
C ARG A 424 -0.44 2.18 22.44
N GLU A 425 0.54 2.81 21.79
CA GLU A 425 0.62 4.26 21.70
C GLU A 425 -0.63 4.84 21.02
N ARG A 426 -0.99 4.35 19.83
CA ARG A 426 -2.11 4.89 19.04
C ARG A 426 -3.45 4.65 19.71
N VAL A 427 -3.71 3.46 20.22
CA VAL A 427 -4.95 3.12 20.93
C VAL A 427 -5.12 4.00 22.18
N SER A 428 -4.05 4.26 22.93
CA SER A 428 -4.11 5.17 24.09
C SER A 428 -4.49 6.61 23.72
N GLN A 429 -4.15 7.05 22.50
CA GLN A 429 -4.39 8.39 21.99
C GLN A 429 -5.75 8.54 21.27
N LEU A 430 -6.49 7.46 21.03
CA LEU A 430 -7.75 7.48 20.29
C LEU A 430 -8.93 7.93 21.18
N TYR A 431 -8.93 9.20 21.58
CA TYR A 431 -10.04 9.84 22.29
C TYR A 431 -11.39 9.72 21.55
N PHE A 432 -11.35 9.72 20.21
CA PHE A 432 -12.54 9.55 19.37
C PHE A 432 -13.22 8.18 19.56
N ILE A 433 -12.45 7.12 19.77
CA ILE A 433 -13.01 5.78 19.97
C ILE A 433 -13.81 5.74 21.28
N LYS A 434 -13.21 6.27 22.35
CA LYS A 434 -13.89 6.36 23.66
C LYS A 434 -15.19 7.16 23.53
N SER A 435 -15.18 8.30 22.85
CA SER A 435 -16.40 9.09 22.66
C SER A 435 -17.46 8.39 21.79
N LEU A 436 -17.05 7.63 20.78
CA LEU A 436 -17.97 6.86 19.94
C LEU A 436 -18.62 5.71 20.72
N ILE A 437 -17.84 4.97 21.51
CA ILE A 437 -18.35 3.92 22.40
C ILE A 437 -19.29 4.53 23.45
N SER A 438 -18.87 5.58 24.16
CA SER A 438 -19.71 6.28 25.14
C SER A 438 -21.04 6.70 24.55
N ARG A 439 -21.04 7.31 23.35
CA ARG A 439 -22.27 7.73 22.67
C ARG A 439 -23.19 6.56 22.34
N GLN A 440 -22.65 5.42 21.91
CA GLN A 440 -23.48 4.23 21.62
C GLN A 440 -24.07 3.63 22.90
N ILE A 441 -23.30 3.62 24.00
CA ILE A 441 -23.77 3.20 25.33
C ILE A 441 -24.91 4.12 25.79
N GLU A 442 -24.71 5.44 25.74
CA GLU A 442 -25.71 6.45 26.11
C GLU A 442 -27.01 6.24 25.31
N GLN A 443 -26.93 6.06 24.00
CA GLN A 443 -28.11 5.85 23.15
C GLN A 443 -28.84 4.55 23.47
N GLY A 444 -28.11 3.48 23.76
CA GLY A 444 -28.70 2.20 24.17
C GLY A 444 -29.41 2.30 25.52
N ILE A 445 -28.77 2.95 26.51
CA ILE A 445 -29.37 3.21 27.82
C ILE A 445 -30.62 4.09 27.68
N GLN A 446 -30.55 5.18 26.90
CA GLN A 446 -31.71 6.04 26.63
C GLN A 446 -32.89 5.24 26.08
N THR A 447 -32.63 4.34 25.13
CA THR A 447 -33.68 3.51 24.52
C THR A 447 -34.33 2.58 25.54
N VAL A 448 -33.52 1.87 26.34
CA VAL A 448 -34.02 0.95 27.37
C VAL A 448 -34.79 1.72 28.46
N ILE A 449 -34.20 2.79 29.01
CA ILE A 449 -34.83 3.57 30.08
C ILE A 449 -36.11 4.25 29.61
N ASN A 450 -36.14 4.85 28.42
CA ASN A 450 -37.35 5.50 27.90
C ASN A 450 -38.52 4.53 27.80
N GLN A 451 -38.27 3.35 27.27
CA GLN A 451 -39.28 2.33 27.15
C GLN A 451 -39.73 1.80 28.52
N SER A 452 -38.80 1.65 29.47
CA SER A 452 -39.10 1.21 30.84
C SER A 452 -39.95 2.23 31.59
N VAL A 453 -39.58 3.52 31.52
CA VAL A 453 -40.30 4.62 32.17
C VAL A 453 -41.71 4.77 31.60
N LEU A 454 -41.86 4.74 30.27
CA LEU A 454 -43.18 4.79 29.64
C LEU A 454 -44.06 3.61 30.06
N THR A 455 -43.52 2.39 30.03
CA THR A 455 -44.26 1.18 30.42
C THR A 455 -44.68 1.24 31.89
N ALA A 456 -43.78 1.68 32.78
CA ALA A 456 -44.03 1.79 34.21
C ALA A 456 -45.12 2.83 34.51
N LEU A 457 -45.06 4.00 33.87
CA LEU A 457 -45.99 5.09 34.12
C LEU A 457 -47.35 4.91 33.44
N GLN A 458 -47.45 4.14 32.35
CA GLN A 458 -48.73 3.77 31.73
C GLN A 458 -49.47 2.68 32.53
N ALA A 459 -48.75 1.86 33.30
CA ALA A 459 -49.33 0.81 34.14
C ALA A 459 -49.72 1.29 35.55
N SER A 460 -49.28 2.49 35.94
CA SER A 460 -49.51 3.12 37.25
C SER A 460 -50.65 4.13 37.17
#